data_AF-A0AAP2YX55-F1
#
_entry.id   AF-A0AAP2YX55-F1
#
_cell.length_a   1.000
_cell.length_b   1.000
_cell.length_c   1.000
_cell.angle_alpha   90.00
_cell.angle_beta   90.00
_cell.angle_gamma   90.00
#
_symmetry.space_group_name_H-M   'P 1'
#
loop_
_entity.id
_entity.type
_entity.pdbx_description
1 polymer ?
#
loop_
_entity_poly.entity_id
_entity_poly.type
_entity_poly.pdbx_seq_one_letter_code
_entity_poly.pdbx_strand_id
1 'polypeptide(L)'
;MNDEDDQNSSPMQDRLEDQYKRLQKRLDSYGEDDIVMHEEFGESVADVQDMERYMLTIDDSKELLSFYISTAAHIESESALIILAHSFDFGINQRGSLDFLRENLTQSDREDMLYCLGIIDPGLKGELARVRKRRNELAHSRDHQRIDDIDTEKNNVKRAYEALDKLKDIGIEVEMKKV
;
A
#
# COMPACT_ATOMS: atom_id res chain seq x y z
N MET A 1 31.07 22.43 3.27
CA MET A 1 30.39 21.48 4.17
C MET A 1 28.95 21.63 3.77
N ASN A 2 28.56 20.79 2.80
CA ASN A 2 27.33 20.96 2.03
C ASN A 2 26.26 20.15 2.75
N ASP A 3 25.44 20.83 3.55
CA ASP A 3 24.15 20.33 4.01
C ASP A 3 23.09 21.01 3.14
N GLU A 4 22.95 20.54 1.91
CA GLU A 4 21.83 20.89 1.02
C GLU A 4 21.36 19.60 0.33
N ASP A 5 20.78 18.70 1.12
CA ASP A 5 19.87 17.64 0.66
C ASP A 5 18.61 17.72 1.54
N ASP A 6 18.01 18.91 1.61
CA ASP A 6 16.69 19.05 2.24
C ASP A 6 15.65 18.65 1.19
N GLN A 7 15.22 17.41 1.33
CA GLN A 7 14.31 16.69 0.46
C GLN A 7 13.06 17.52 0.20
N ASN A 8 12.81 17.82 -1.08
CA ASN A 8 11.55 18.41 -1.53
C ASN A 8 10.46 17.32 -1.50
N SER A 9 10.13 16.81 -0.31
CA SER A 9 9.01 15.90 -0.13
C SER A 9 7.71 16.65 -0.44
N SER A 10 6.85 16.06 -1.26
CA SER A 10 5.54 16.65 -1.54
C SER A 10 4.73 16.69 -0.23
N PRO A 11 3.93 17.73 0.05
CA PRO A 11 3.07 17.80 1.24
C PRO A 11 2.12 16.61 1.42
N MET A 12 1.89 15.80 0.36
CA MET A 12 1.16 14.54 0.46
C MET A 12 2.02 13.36 0.92
N GLN A 13 3.33 13.36 0.64
CA GLN A 13 4.26 12.33 1.08
C GLN A 13 4.45 12.39 2.60
N ASP A 14 4.66 13.57 3.15
CA ASP A 14 4.75 13.78 4.62
C ASP A 14 3.50 13.26 5.32
N ARG A 15 2.32 13.49 4.72
CA ARG A 15 1.04 13.03 5.28
C ARG A 15 0.94 11.51 5.33
N LEU A 16 1.42 10.80 4.32
CA LEU A 16 1.37 9.34 4.28
C LEU A 16 2.41 8.72 5.22
N GLU A 17 3.61 9.29 5.29
CA GLU A 17 4.63 8.86 6.25
C GLU A 17 4.16 9.08 7.70
N ASP A 18 3.58 10.25 7.99
CA ASP A 18 3.00 10.52 9.29
C ASP A 18 1.84 9.56 9.60
N GLN A 19 1.01 9.24 8.61
CA GLN A 19 -0.05 8.24 8.75
C GLN A 19 0.51 6.85 9.06
N TYR A 20 1.54 6.42 8.33
CA TYR A 20 2.26 5.18 8.58
C TYR A 20 2.80 5.12 10.01
N LYS A 21 3.56 6.14 10.44
CA LYS A 21 4.14 6.21 11.79
C LYS A 21 3.08 6.19 12.88
N ARG A 22 1.98 6.94 12.70
CA ARG A 22 0.85 6.94 13.64
C ARG A 22 0.19 5.56 13.71
N LEU A 23 -0.12 4.96 12.58
CA LEU A 23 -0.76 3.65 12.52
C LEU A 23 0.12 2.57 13.14
N GLN A 24 1.41 2.56 12.84
CA GLN A 24 2.36 1.62 13.41
C GLN A 24 2.41 1.74 14.94
N LYS A 25 2.53 2.96 15.47
CA LYS A 25 2.49 3.19 16.93
C LYS A 25 1.19 2.70 17.58
N ARG A 26 0.06 2.84 16.88
CA ARG A 26 -1.25 2.37 17.36
C ARG A 26 -1.31 0.85 17.38
N LEU A 27 -0.88 0.19 16.30
CA LEU A 27 -0.81 -1.28 16.25
C LEU A 27 0.19 -1.83 17.27
N ASP A 28 1.30 -1.14 17.54
CA ASP A 28 2.28 -1.54 18.57
C ASP A 28 1.72 -1.48 19.99
N SER A 29 0.63 -0.75 20.21
CA SER A 29 -0.04 -0.71 21.51
C SER A 29 -0.91 -1.93 21.78
N TYR A 30 -1.20 -2.73 20.75
CA TYR A 30 -1.90 -4.01 20.88
C TYR A 30 -0.92 -5.10 21.33
N GLY A 31 -1.20 -5.72 22.48
CA GLY A 31 -0.49 -6.87 23.04
C GLY A 31 -1.39 -8.10 23.20
N GLU A 32 -0.85 -9.18 23.78
CA GLU A 32 -1.54 -10.46 23.98
C GLU A 32 -2.83 -10.36 24.82
N ASP A 33 -2.96 -9.31 25.65
CA ASP A 33 -4.11 -9.09 26.53
C ASP A 33 -5.24 -8.27 25.89
N ASP A 34 -5.06 -7.74 24.67
CA ASP A 34 -6.05 -6.91 24.00
C ASP A 34 -7.16 -7.75 23.36
N ILE A 35 -8.40 -7.26 23.49
CA ILE A 35 -9.69 -7.94 23.20
C ILE A 35 -9.56 -9.06 22.15
N VAL A 36 -9.39 -10.28 22.66
CA VAL A 36 -9.45 -11.52 21.90
C VAL A 36 -10.91 -11.93 21.82
N MET A 37 -11.48 -11.93 20.61
CA MET A 37 -12.73 -12.65 20.38
C MET A 37 -12.40 -14.11 20.10
N HIS A 38 -12.98 -15.01 20.90
CA HIS A 38 -13.03 -16.42 20.57
C HIS A 38 -14.22 -16.66 19.64
N GLU A 39 -13.95 -16.95 18.38
CA GLU A 39 -14.96 -17.47 17.46
C GLU A 39 -14.91 -18.99 17.45
N GLU A 40 -15.94 -19.62 18.02
CA GLU A 40 -16.13 -21.07 17.91
C GLU A 40 -16.61 -21.42 16.49
N PHE A 41 -15.77 -22.12 15.71
CA PHE A 41 -16.16 -22.67 14.42
C PHE A 41 -16.19 -24.20 14.48
N GLY A 42 -17.37 -24.81 14.34
CA GLY A 42 -17.56 -26.26 14.22
C GLY A 42 -19.04 -26.67 14.18
N GLU A 43 -19.39 -27.68 13.36
CA GLU A 43 -20.74 -28.28 13.35
C GLU A 43 -20.92 -29.32 14.47
N SER A 44 -19.82 -29.75 15.10
CA SER A 44 -19.79 -30.69 16.22
C SER A 44 -18.86 -30.18 17.32
N VAL A 45 -19.15 -30.54 18.58
CA VAL A 45 -18.33 -30.20 19.77
C VAL A 45 -16.88 -30.72 19.64
N ALA A 46 -16.64 -31.70 18.75
CA ALA A 46 -15.31 -32.26 18.51
C ALA A 46 -14.49 -31.47 17.46
N ASP A 47 -15.10 -30.54 16.72
CA ASP A 47 -14.47 -29.79 15.62
C ASP A 47 -14.34 -28.28 15.90
N VAL A 48 -14.64 -27.84 17.12
CA VAL A 48 -14.52 -26.43 17.50
C VAL A 48 -13.04 -26.02 17.51
N GLN A 49 -12.64 -25.23 16.51
CA GLN A 49 -11.37 -24.50 16.56
C GLN A 49 -11.62 -23.12 17.16
N ASP A 50 -11.00 -22.85 18.30
CA ASP A 50 -10.91 -21.49 18.83
C ASP A 50 -9.89 -20.72 17.99
N MET A 51 -10.37 -19.79 17.18
CA MET A 51 -9.52 -18.78 16.56
C MET A 51 -9.55 -17.51 17.40
N GLU A 52 -8.40 -17.18 17.98
CA GLU A 52 -8.17 -15.91 18.64
C GLU A 52 -8.02 -14.82 17.58
N ARG A 53 -8.88 -13.80 17.64
CA ARG A 53 -8.78 -12.62 16.77
C ARG A 53 -8.66 -11.35 17.58
N TYR A 54 -7.76 -10.48 17.14
CA TYR A 54 -7.62 -9.13 17.65
C TYR A 54 -8.76 -8.25 17.15
N MET A 55 -9.38 -7.52 18.06
CA MET A 55 -10.42 -6.55 17.74
C MET A 55 -9.86 -5.14 17.75
N LEU A 56 -9.65 -4.57 16.57
CA LEU A 56 -9.28 -3.17 16.45
C LEU A 56 -10.40 -2.26 16.92
N THR A 57 -10.05 -1.17 17.61
CA THR A 57 -10.99 -0.07 17.83
C THR A 57 -11.50 0.46 16.49
N ILE A 58 -12.69 1.04 16.48
CA ILE A 58 -13.29 1.64 15.27
C ILE A 58 -12.35 2.67 14.64
N ASP A 59 -11.61 3.41 15.45
CA ASP A 59 -10.70 4.44 14.95
C ASP A 59 -9.40 3.84 14.40
N ASP A 60 -8.92 2.72 14.95
CA ASP A 60 -7.74 2.01 14.42
C ASP A 60 -8.09 1.33 13.10
N SER A 61 -9.26 0.70 13.02
CA SER A 61 -9.74 0.03 11.82
C SER A 61 -9.96 1.01 10.66
N LYS A 62 -10.51 2.20 10.95
CA LYS A 62 -10.63 3.29 9.96
C LYS A 62 -9.28 3.82 9.52
N GLU A 63 -8.33 3.99 10.43
CA GLU A 63 -6.99 4.46 10.09
C GLU A 63 -6.26 3.45 9.21
N LEU A 64 -6.39 2.15 9.52
CA LEU A 64 -5.84 1.05 8.71
C LEU A 64 -6.41 1.05 7.29
N LEU A 65 -7.74 1.13 7.17
CA LEU A 65 -8.40 1.21 5.85
C LEU A 65 -7.96 2.47 5.09
N SER A 66 -7.94 3.63 5.76
CA SER A 66 -7.50 4.90 5.18
C SER A 66 -6.05 4.86 4.66
N PHE A 67 -5.16 4.21 5.42
CA PHE A 67 -3.78 3.98 5.01
C PHE A 67 -3.69 3.14 3.73
N TYR A 68 -4.42 2.02 3.65
CA TYR A 68 -4.40 1.17 2.46
C TYR A 68 -5.06 1.83 1.24
N ILE A 69 -6.11 2.63 1.42
CA ILE A 69 -6.71 3.44 0.35
C ILE A 69 -5.69 4.45 -0.19
N SER A 70 -5.06 5.21 0.71
CA SER A 70 -4.11 6.26 0.34
C SER A 70 -2.87 5.67 -0.33
N THR A 71 -2.30 4.61 0.24
CA THR A 71 -1.13 3.91 -0.30
C THR A 71 -1.41 3.36 -1.70
N ALA A 72 -2.55 2.71 -1.92
CA ALA A 72 -2.91 2.21 -3.24
C ALA A 72 -3.11 3.34 -4.26
N ALA A 73 -3.76 4.45 -3.86
CA ALA A 73 -3.92 5.62 -4.73
C ALA A 73 -2.56 6.24 -5.14
N HIS A 74 -1.59 6.27 -4.22
CA HIS A 74 -0.23 6.68 -4.52
C HIS A 74 0.46 5.71 -5.47
N ILE A 75 0.41 4.40 -5.22
CA ILE A 75 0.97 3.37 -6.13
C ILE A 75 0.39 3.54 -7.54
N GLU A 76 -0.92 3.74 -7.63
CA GLU A 76 -1.63 3.97 -8.89
C GLU A 76 -1.11 5.22 -9.63
N SER A 77 -0.98 6.34 -8.93
CA SER A 77 -0.48 7.59 -9.51
C SER A 77 0.98 7.45 -9.95
N GLU A 78 1.85 6.95 -9.07
CA GLU A 78 3.28 6.77 -9.37
C GLU A 78 3.48 5.81 -10.54
N SER A 79 2.76 4.69 -10.58
CA SER A 79 2.87 3.74 -11.70
C SER A 79 2.54 4.39 -13.04
N ALA A 80 1.51 5.25 -13.08
CA ALA A 80 1.14 5.98 -14.29
C ALA A 80 2.22 7.00 -14.69
N LEU A 81 2.80 7.71 -13.72
CA LEU A 81 3.89 8.66 -13.96
C LEU A 81 5.14 7.96 -14.48
N ILE A 82 5.53 6.84 -13.88
CA ILE A 82 6.69 6.03 -14.29
C ILE A 82 6.50 5.53 -15.72
N ILE A 83 5.33 4.98 -16.05
CA ILE A 83 5.05 4.50 -17.41
C ILE A 83 5.11 5.65 -18.42
N LEU A 84 4.51 6.80 -18.08
CA LEU A 84 4.53 7.99 -18.92
C LEU A 84 5.98 8.44 -19.16
N ALA A 85 6.71 8.63 -18.06
CA ALA A 85 8.08 9.08 -18.05
C ALA A 85 8.97 8.10 -18.80
N HIS A 86 8.79 6.78 -18.69
CA HIS A 86 9.60 5.80 -19.41
C HIS A 86 9.26 5.73 -20.91
N SER A 87 7.97 5.69 -21.26
CA SER A 87 7.52 5.23 -22.58
C SER A 87 7.25 6.34 -23.59
N PHE A 88 7.04 7.58 -23.13
CA PHE A 88 6.69 8.70 -24.00
C PHE A 88 7.83 9.73 -24.05
N ASP A 89 8.07 10.28 -25.24
CA ASP A 89 9.11 11.28 -25.47
C ASP A 89 8.62 12.68 -25.02
N PHE A 90 9.49 13.47 -24.39
CA PHE A 90 9.18 14.80 -23.86
C PHE A 90 9.00 15.82 -24.99
N GLY A 91 7.90 15.73 -25.74
CA GLY A 91 7.62 16.65 -26.85
C GLY A 91 6.21 16.61 -27.42
N ILE A 92 5.42 15.56 -27.14
CA ILE A 92 4.05 15.41 -27.67
C ILE A 92 3.06 15.32 -26.51
N ASN A 93 2.06 16.20 -26.55
CA ASN A 93 0.87 16.32 -25.69
C ASN A 93 0.65 15.19 -24.64
N GLN A 94 1.42 15.22 -23.54
CA GLN A 94 1.46 14.16 -22.52
C GLN A 94 0.15 14.01 -21.73
N ARG A 95 -0.69 15.06 -21.71
CA ARG A 95 -1.93 15.07 -20.94
C ARG A 95 -2.87 13.95 -21.36
N GLY A 96 -3.05 13.75 -22.67
CA GLY A 96 -3.89 12.67 -23.18
C GLY A 96 -3.36 11.27 -22.84
N SER A 97 -2.04 11.08 -22.86
CA SER A 97 -1.42 9.81 -22.47
C SER A 97 -1.52 9.54 -20.97
N LEU A 98 -1.31 10.55 -20.13
CA LEU A 98 -1.45 10.42 -18.68
C LEU A 98 -2.91 10.14 -18.29
N ASP A 99 -3.85 10.87 -18.88
CA ASP A 99 -5.28 10.65 -18.66
C ASP A 99 -5.67 9.23 -19.10
N PHE A 100 -5.16 8.76 -20.25
CA PHE A 100 -5.34 7.37 -20.68
C PHE A 100 -4.83 6.37 -19.62
N LEU A 101 -3.58 6.53 -19.15
CA LEU A 101 -2.98 5.64 -18.14
C LEU A 101 -3.74 5.64 -16.81
N ARG A 102 -4.33 6.77 -16.41
CA ARG A 102 -5.08 6.91 -15.15
C ARG A 102 -6.50 6.40 -15.24
N GLU A 103 -7.20 6.69 -16.34
CA GLU A 103 -8.64 6.45 -16.46
C GLU A 103 -8.98 5.13 -17.14
N ASN A 104 -8.10 4.61 -18.00
CA ASN A 104 -8.39 3.42 -18.81
C ASN A 104 -7.65 2.16 -18.35
N LEU A 105 -6.63 2.30 -17.50
CA LEU A 105 -5.88 1.18 -16.97
C LEU A 105 -6.13 1.00 -15.47
N THR A 106 -6.42 -0.24 -15.07
CA THR A 106 -6.49 -0.58 -13.66
C THR A 106 -5.10 -0.52 -13.02
N GLN A 107 -5.05 -0.53 -11.69
CA GLN A 107 -3.79 -0.67 -10.97
C GLN A 107 -3.03 -1.94 -11.41
N SER A 108 -3.74 -3.07 -11.58
CA SER A 108 -3.13 -4.33 -12.00
C SER A 108 -2.50 -4.23 -13.39
N ASP A 109 -3.17 -3.57 -14.33
CA ASP A 109 -2.64 -3.39 -15.69
C ASP A 109 -1.34 -2.56 -15.67
N ARG A 110 -1.30 -1.51 -14.85
CA ARG A 110 -0.12 -0.67 -14.66
C ARG A 110 1.03 -1.45 -13.99
N GLU A 111 0.75 -2.25 -12.96
CA GLU A 111 1.72 -3.15 -12.32
C GLU A 111 2.29 -4.15 -13.33
N ASP A 112 1.45 -4.75 -14.18
CA ASP A 112 1.86 -5.68 -15.23
C ASP A 112 2.72 -4.99 -16.28
N MET A 113 2.38 -3.77 -16.69
CA MET A 113 3.18 -2.99 -17.63
C MET A 113 4.56 -2.67 -17.07
N LEU A 114 4.66 -2.15 -15.85
CA LEU A 114 5.95 -1.86 -15.19
C LEU A 114 6.85 -3.10 -15.15
N TYR A 115 6.26 -4.25 -14.84
CA TYR A 115 6.99 -5.52 -14.82
C TYR A 115 7.43 -5.96 -16.21
N CYS A 116 6.54 -5.91 -17.20
CA CYS A 116 6.86 -6.31 -18.58
C CYS A 116 7.93 -5.40 -19.22
N LEU A 117 7.97 -4.13 -18.82
CA LEU A 117 8.99 -3.16 -19.24
C LEU A 117 10.33 -3.37 -18.50
N GLY A 118 10.41 -4.28 -17.53
CA GLY A 118 11.60 -4.53 -16.73
C GLY A 118 11.93 -3.40 -15.75
N ILE A 119 10.95 -2.53 -15.45
CA ILE A 119 11.13 -1.38 -14.56
C ILE A 119 11.07 -1.83 -13.09
N ILE A 120 10.21 -2.80 -12.78
CA ILE A 120 10.11 -3.41 -11.44
C ILE A 120 10.40 -4.90 -11.50
N ASP A 121 10.93 -5.44 -10.40
CA ASP A 121 11.20 -6.87 -10.26
C ASP A 121 9.94 -7.67 -9.83
N PRO A 122 9.96 -9.02 -9.91
CA PRO A 122 8.83 -9.85 -9.48
C PRO A 122 8.45 -9.69 -8.01
N GLY A 123 9.42 -9.37 -7.14
CA GLY A 123 9.21 -9.16 -5.72
C GLY A 123 8.39 -7.91 -5.45
N LEU A 124 8.81 -6.76 -6.00
CA LEU A 124 8.07 -5.51 -5.89
C LEU A 124 6.68 -5.64 -6.52
N LYS A 125 6.55 -6.26 -7.69
CA LYS A 125 5.23 -6.58 -8.28
C LYS A 125 4.34 -7.33 -7.31
N GLY A 126 4.89 -8.34 -6.63
CA GLY A 126 4.20 -9.11 -5.61
C GLY A 126 3.73 -8.26 -4.43
N GLU A 127 4.56 -7.33 -3.94
CA GLU A 127 4.17 -6.42 -2.86
C GLU A 127 3.05 -5.45 -3.28
N LEU A 128 3.12 -4.85 -4.47
CA LEU A 128 2.06 -3.96 -4.97
C LEU A 128 0.71 -4.68 -5.07
N ALA A 129 0.73 -5.92 -5.58
CA ALA A 129 -0.46 -6.76 -5.65
C ALA A 129 -1.02 -7.09 -4.25
N ARG A 130 -0.16 -7.30 -3.23
CA ARG A 130 -0.59 -7.49 -1.84
C ARG A 130 -1.28 -6.25 -1.28
N VAL A 131 -0.74 -5.05 -1.54
CA VAL A 131 -1.37 -3.79 -1.11
C VAL A 131 -2.78 -3.66 -1.69
N ARG A 132 -2.92 -3.89 -3.00
CA ARG A 132 -4.22 -3.88 -3.68
C ARG A 132 -5.19 -4.90 -3.10
N LYS A 133 -4.73 -6.14 -2.88
CA LYS A 133 -5.55 -7.21 -2.31
C LYS A 133 -6.03 -6.83 -0.91
N ARG A 134 -5.12 -6.36 -0.05
CA ARG A 134 -5.42 -6.00 1.35
C ARG A 134 -6.39 -4.82 1.43
N ARG A 135 -6.20 -3.78 0.60
CA ARG A 135 -7.17 -2.68 0.45
C ARG A 135 -8.56 -3.22 0.12
N ASN A 136 -8.67 -4.11 -0.87
CA ASN A 136 -9.96 -4.66 -1.28
C ASN A 136 -10.60 -5.52 -0.19
N GLU A 137 -9.81 -6.33 0.52
CA GLU A 137 -10.27 -7.12 1.68
C GLU A 137 -10.86 -6.19 2.76
N LEU A 138 -10.13 -5.14 3.15
CA LEU A 138 -10.59 -4.20 4.17
C LEU A 138 -11.82 -3.40 3.72
N ALA A 139 -11.86 -2.94 2.47
CA ALA A 139 -12.96 -2.14 1.94
C ALA A 139 -14.27 -2.93 1.75
N HIS A 140 -14.17 -4.25 1.49
CA HIS A 140 -15.34 -5.10 1.25
C HIS A 140 -15.72 -5.98 2.45
N SER A 141 -14.86 -6.12 3.45
CA SER A 141 -15.23 -6.81 4.68
C SER A 141 -16.24 -5.98 5.47
N ARG A 142 -17.29 -6.65 5.95
CA ARG A 142 -18.24 -6.05 6.91
C ARG A 142 -17.61 -5.83 8.29
N ASP A 143 -16.41 -6.38 8.52
CA ASP A 143 -15.77 -6.43 9.82
C ASP A 143 -14.24 -6.26 9.70
N HIS A 144 -13.80 -5.12 9.14
CA HIS A 144 -12.38 -4.76 9.05
C HIS A 144 -11.76 -4.40 10.42
N GLN A 145 -12.51 -4.60 11.51
CA GLN A 145 -12.00 -4.52 12.87
C GLN A 145 -11.33 -5.83 13.29
N ARG A 146 -11.68 -6.95 12.66
CA ARG A 146 -11.10 -8.27 12.96
C ARG A 146 -9.76 -8.46 12.25
N ILE A 147 -8.72 -8.70 13.03
CA ILE A 147 -7.38 -9.05 12.56
C ILE A 147 -6.99 -10.39 13.17
N ASP A 148 -6.58 -11.35 12.34
CA ASP A 148 -6.20 -12.69 12.80
C ASP A 148 -4.88 -12.66 13.59
N ASP A 149 -3.90 -11.88 13.12
CA ASP A 149 -2.61 -11.72 13.77
C ASP A 149 -2.11 -10.28 13.63
N ILE A 150 -1.98 -9.61 14.77
CA ILE A 150 -1.58 -8.21 14.84
C ILE A 150 -0.15 -8.00 14.35
N ASP A 151 0.77 -8.93 14.60
CA ASP A 151 2.17 -8.81 14.19
C ASP A 151 2.31 -9.03 12.68
N THR A 152 1.52 -9.94 12.13
CA THR A 152 1.37 -10.05 10.68
C THR A 152 0.83 -8.74 10.09
N GLU A 153 -0.17 -8.11 10.70
CA GLU A 153 -0.70 -6.84 10.18
C GLU A 153 0.30 -5.68 10.28
N LYS A 154 1.05 -5.56 11.38
CA LYS A 154 2.16 -4.59 11.51
C LYS A 154 3.17 -4.75 10.37
N ASN A 155 3.55 -6.00 10.08
CA ASN A 155 4.47 -6.30 9.00
C ASN A 155 3.87 -5.98 7.62
N ASN A 156 2.57 -6.23 7.42
CA ASN A 156 1.88 -5.89 6.17
C ASN A 156 1.82 -4.37 5.93
N VAL A 157 1.56 -3.59 6.99
CA VAL A 157 1.56 -2.12 6.92
C VAL A 157 2.95 -1.59 6.56
N LYS A 158 4.00 -2.10 7.21
CA LYS A 158 5.39 -1.75 6.90
C LYS A 158 5.75 -2.08 5.45
N ARG A 159 5.46 -3.30 4.99
CA ARG A 159 5.74 -3.72 3.61
C ARG A 159 5.01 -2.89 2.57
N ALA A 160 3.76 -2.49 2.86
CA ALA A 160 2.98 -1.62 1.98
C ALA A 160 3.65 -0.25 1.81
N TYR A 161 4.11 0.34 2.91
CA TYR A 161 4.84 1.61 2.88
C TYR A 161 6.17 1.48 2.12
N GLU A 162 6.98 0.47 2.44
CA GLU A 162 8.26 0.21 1.76
C GLU A 162 8.10 -0.07 0.26
N ALA A 163 7.02 -0.74 -0.15
CA ALA A 163 6.75 -1.00 -1.56
C ALA A 163 6.45 0.29 -2.33
N LEU A 164 5.69 1.21 -1.74
CA LEU A 164 5.47 2.52 -2.33
C LEU A 164 6.76 3.35 -2.38
N ASP A 165 7.56 3.31 -1.33
CA ASP A 165 8.82 4.04 -1.25
C ASP A 165 9.79 3.61 -2.37
N LYS A 166 9.98 2.30 -2.53
CA LYS A 166 10.76 1.73 -3.65
C LYS A 166 10.21 2.14 -5.02
N LEU A 167 8.89 2.20 -5.17
CA LEU A 167 8.28 2.61 -6.43
C LEU A 167 8.59 4.08 -6.75
N LYS A 168 8.61 4.96 -5.73
CA LYS A 168 9.00 6.36 -5.90
C LYS A 168 10.46 6.52 -6.26
N ASP A 169 11.36 5.77 -5.61
CA ASP A 169 12.79 5.77 -5.94
C ASP A 169 13.00 5.44 -7.42
N ILE A 170 12.30 4.42 -7.91
CA ILE A 170 12.29 4.04 -9.33
C ILE A 170 11.75 5.19 -10.20
N GLY A 171 10.70 5.89 -9.76
CA GLY A 171 10.18 7.06 -10.46
C GLY A 171 11.23 8.17 -10.63
N ILE A 172 11.94 8.50 -9.55
CA ILE A 172 13.04 9.47 -9.58
C ILE A 172 14.13 9.01 -10.55
N GLU A 173 14.55 7.75 -10.48
CA GLU A 173 15.57 7.21 -11.40
C GLU A 173 15.15 7.28 -12.87
N VAL A 174 13.90 6.98 -13.17
CA VAL A 174 13.37 7.01 -14.55
C VAL A 174 13.34 8.44 -15.09
N GLU A 175 12.95 9.42 -14.27
CA GLU A 175 12.99 10.83 -14.64
C GLU A 175 14.44 11.30 -14.87
N MET A 176 15.37 10.97 -13.97
CA MET A 176 16.77 11.40 -14.07
C MET A 176 17.49 10.81 -15.28
N LYS A 177 17.19 9.57 -15.70
CA LYS A 177 17.80 8.94 -16.90
C LYS A 177 17.38 9.60 -18.21
N LYS A 178 16.36 10.48 -18.21
CA LYS A 178 15.86 11.19 -19.39
C LYS A 178 16.34 12.65 -19.50
N VAL A 179 17.01 13.18 -18.48
CA VAL A 179 17.68 14.49 -18.49
C VAL A 179 19.11 14.33 -19.01
#